data_AF-A0A7S2S017-F1
#
_entry.id   AF-A0A7S2S017-F1
#
_cell.length_a   1.000
_cell.length_b   1.000
_cell.length_c   1.000
_cell.angle_alpha   90.00
_cell.angle_beta   90.00
_cell.angle_gamma   90.00
#
_symmetry.space_group_name_H-M   'P 1'
#
loop_
_entity.id
_entity.type
_entity.pdbx_description
1 polymer ?
#
loop_
_entity_poly.entity_id
_entity_poly.type
_entity_poly.pdbx_seq_one_letter_code
_entity_poly.pdbx_strand_id
1 'polypeptide(L)'
;RRGPPKLGITATNSTASTILRAVESSAKVHQLVVCTLCSCYPLSILGLSPAWYKSRSFRARAVREPRRMLADSFGLELPEDVVLRVHDSTADLRYIVIPARPPGTEGWTEEQLQSIVSRDSMIGVALPQVPAAAKK
;
A
#
# COMPACT_ATOMS: atom_id res chain seq x y z
N ARG A 1 0.70 23.92 -4.64
CA ARG A 1 0.97 23.58 -6.06
C ARG A 1 2.46 23.29 -6.23
N ARG A 2 2.89 22.02 -6.10
CA ARG A 2 4.25 21.43 -6.32
C ARG A 2 4.20 20.06 -5.62
N GLY A 3 4.21 18.88 -6.25
CA GLY A 3 4.25 18.43 -7.65
C GLY A 3 3.84 16.93 -7.76
N PRO A 4 4.11 16.22 -8.87
CA PRO A 4 4.99 15.05 -8.74
C PRO A 4 6.10 14.97 -9.83
N PRO A 5 7.06 15.90 -9.87
CA PRO A 5 8.23 15.77 -10.73
C PRO A 5 9.39 15.12 -9.95
N LYS A 6 9.38 13.80 -9.85
CA LYS A 6 10.58 12.96 -9.64
C LYS A 6 10.44 11.57 -10.25
N LEU A 7 9.23 10.99 -10.20
CA LEU A 7 8.96 9.63 -10.72
C LEU A 7 8.51 9.60 -12.20
N GLY A 8 8.32 10.75 -12.85
CA GLY A 8 7.87 10.82 -14.26
C GLY A 8 6.41 10.38 -14.49
N ILE A 9 5.60 10.26 -13.43
CA ILE A 9 4.24 9.72 -13.53
C ILE A 9 3.20 10.85 -13.55
N THR A 10 2.52 10.99 -14.68
CA THR A 10 1.34 11.85 -14.84
C THR A 10 0.10 11.08 -14.39
N ALA A 11 -0.43 11.39 -13.21
CA ALA A 11 -1.69 10.83 -12.74
C ALA A 11 -2.87 11.65 -13.27
N THR A 12 -3.49 11.23 -14.37
CA THR A 12 -4.74 11.82 -14.86
C THR A 12 -5.83 10.76 -14.94
N ASN A 13 -7.02 11.08 -14.41
CA ASN A 13 -8.26 10.44 -14.84
C ASN A 13 -8.94 11.40 -15.85
N SER A 14 -9.78 10.91 -16.75
CA SER A 14 -10.32 11.74 -17.86
C SER A 14 -11.41 12.74 -17.45
N THR A 15 -11.83 12.77 -16.18
CA THR A 15 -13.03 13.51 -15.73
C THR A 15 -12.83 14.36 -14.47
N ALA A 16 -11.73 14.22 -13.73
CA ALA A 16 -11.42 14.96 -12.50
C ALA A 16 -9.91 14.94 -12.16
N SER A 17 -9.41 16.00 -11.52
CA SER A 17 -8.03 16.04 -11.05
C SER A 17 -7.85 15.05 -9.89
N THR A 18 -7.21 13.92 -10.16
CA THR A 18 -6.86 12.96 -9.12
C THR A 18 -5.73 13.50 -8.25
N ILE A 19 -5.92 13.53 -6.94
CA ILE A 19 -4.88 13.90 -5.97
C ILE A 19 -4.29 12.60 -5.41
N LEU A 20 -3.01 12.37 -5.70
CA LEU A 20 -2.26 11.29 -5.07
C LEU A 20 -1.75 11.71 -3.70
N ARG A 21 -1.96 10.87 -2.69
CA ARG A 21 -1.40 11.02 -1.35
C ARG A 21 -0.59 9.79 -0.97
N ALA A 22 0.70 10.01 -0.71
CA ALA A 22 1.53 9.01 -0.06
C ALA A 22 1.26 9.01 1.46
N VAL A 23 1.07 7.82 2.03
CA VAL A 23 0.89 7.61 3.47
C VAL A 23 1.96 6.68 3.99
N GLU A 24 2.72 7.14 4.96
CA GLU A 24 3.88 6.42 5.47
C GLU A 24 3.50 5.48 6.62
N SER A 25 3.97 4.24 6.55
CA SER A 25 3.96 3.29 7.66
C SER A 25 5.24 3.42 8.49
N SER A 26 5.14 3.15 9.78
CA SER A 26 6.25 3.16 10.74
C SER A 26 6.19 1.93 11.65
N ALA A 27 7.13 1.81 12.59
CA ALA A 27 7.10 0.76 13.61
C ALA A 27 5.83 0.77 14.49
N LYS A 28 5.06 1.88 14.51
CA LYS A 28 3.84 2.03 15.34
C LYS A 28 2.58 2.29 14.54
N VAL A 29 2.67 2.48 13.22
CA VAL A 29 1.52 2.75 12.36
C VAL A 29 1.63 1.93 11.08
N HIS A 30 0.63 1.11 10.79
CA HIS A 30 0.50 0.42 9.50
C HIS A 30 -0.65 1.03 8.70
N GLN A 31 -0.40 1.34 7.44
CA GLN A 31 -1.39 1.91 6.54
C GLN A 31 -2.01 0.80 5.66
N LEU A 32 -3.31 0.85 5.44
CA LEU A 32 -4.05 -0.02 4.51
C LEU A 32 -4.94 0.84 3.61
N VAL A 33 -4.97 0.54 2.31
CA VAL A 33 -5.80 1.26 1.33
C VAL A 33 -6.94 0.38 0.82
N VAL A 34 -8.12 0.97 0.71
CA VAL A 34 -9.31 0.35 0.11
C VAL A 34 -10.08 1.38 -0.72
N CYS A 35 -11.00 0.92 -1.56
CA CYS A 35 -12.12 1.72 -2.05
C CYS A 35 -13.40 0.94 -1.78
N THR A 36 -14.17 1.32 -0.76
CA THR A 36 -15.33 0.52 -0.35
C THR A 36 -16.47 0.57 -1.36
N LEU A 37 -16.61 1.67 -2.09
CA LEU A 37 -17.69 1.90 -3.06
C LEU A 37 -17.49 1.16 -4.38
N CYS A 38 -16.26 1.13 -4.88
CA CYS A 38 -15.97 0.57 -6.20
C CYS A 38 -14.61 -0.14 -6.20
N SER A 39 -13.58 0.55 -6.71
CA SER A 39 -12.22 0.06 -6.88
C SER A 39 -11.24 1.19 -7.24
N CYS A 40 -11.46 2.40 -6.73
CA CYS A 40 -10.57 3.55 -6.91
C CYS A 40 -9.12 3.13 -6.54
N TYR A 41 -8.20 3.34 -7.48
CA TYR A 41 -6.83 2.83 -7.41
C TYR A 41 -5.86 3.74 -8.19
N PRO A 42 -4.60 3.93 -7.76
CA PRO A 42 -3.61 4.75 -8.46
C PRO A 42 -3.03 4.02 -9.69
N LEU A 43 -3.86 3.82 -10.71
CA LEU A 43 -3.55 3.06 -11.93
C LEU A 43 -2.25 3.51 -12.62
N SER A 44 -2.02 4.83 -12.70
CA SER A 44 -0.85 5.40 -13.36
C SER A 44 0.48 5.03 -12.69
N ILE A 45 0.45 4.59 -11.44
CA ILE A 45 1.65 4.27 -10.64
C ILE A 45 1.76 2.77 -10.39
N LEU A 46 0.66 2.13 -9.99
CA LEU A 46 0.66 0.73 -9.54
C LEU A 46 0.09 -0.24 -10.58
N GLY A 47 -0.24 0.23 -11.78
CA GLY A 47 -0.87 -0.58 -12.82
C GLY A 47 -2.30 -0.99 -12.49
N LEU A 48 -2.80 -2.05 -13.14
CA LEU A 48 -4.18 -2.49 -12.94
C LEU A 48 -4.41 -3.01 -11.52
N SER A 49 -5.60 -2.68 -10.98
CA SER A 49 -5.99 -3.14 -9.66
C SER A 49 -6.15 -4.67 -9.62
N PRO A 50 -5.69 -5.34 -8.55
CA PRO A 50 -5.86 -6.78 -8.40
C PRO A 50 -7.34 -7.20 -8.38
N ALA A 51 -7.63 -8.44 -8.81
CA ALA A 51 -8.99 -8.98 -8.74
C ALA A 51 -9.55 -8.97 -7.30
N TRP A 52 -8.72 -9.30 -6.31
CA TRP A 52 -9.11 -9.30 -4.90
C TRP A 52 -9.44 -7.90 -4.38
N TYR A 53 -8.79 -6.84 -4.87
CA TYR A 53 -9.04 -5.45 -4.45
C TYR A 53 -10.45 -4.99 -4.83
N LYS A 54 -10.97 -5.50 -5.96
CA LYS A 54 -12.33 -5.24 -6.45
C LYS A 54 -13.39 -6.10 -5.76
N SER A 55 -12.98 -7.12 -5.00
CA SER A 55 -13.91 -8.09 -4.43
C SER A 55 -14.76 -7.47 -3.32
N ARG A 56 -16.04 -7.88 -3.24
CA ARG A 56 -16.95 -7.46 -2.16
C ARG A 56 -16.39 -7.84 -0.79
N SER A 57 -15.73 -8.99 -0.69
CA SER A 57 -15.10 -9.49 0.53
C SER A 57 -14.02 -8.52 1.04
N PHE A 58 -13.04 -8.17 0.20
CA PHE A 58 -12.00 -7.22 0.58
C PHE A 58 -12.58 -5.86 0.98
N ARG A 59 -13.44 -5.29 0.13
CA ARG A 59 -14.02 -3.96 0.37
C ARG A 59 -14.79 -3.86 1.68
N ALA A 60 -15.58 -4.89 2.02
CA ALA A 60 -16.37 -4.89 3.25
C ALA A 60 -15.50 -5.15 4.49
N ARG A 61 -14.57 -6.10 4.40
CA ARG A 61 -13.76 -6.52 5.56
C ARG A 61 -12.66 -5.52 5.90
N ALA A 62 -12.10 -4.82 4.90
CA ALA A 62 -11.02 -3.85 5.10
C ALA A 62 -11.41 -2.67 6.02
N VAL A 63 -12.70 -2.35 6.19
CA VAL A 63 -13.14 -1.30 7.12
C VAL A 63 -13.80 -1.84 8.39
N ARG A 64 -14.30 -3.09 8.36
CA ARG A 64 -15.03 -3.71 9.48
C ARG A 64 -14.14 -4.53 10.40
N GLU A 65 -13.22 -5.29 9.82
CA GLU A 65 -12.37 -6.26 10.51
C GLU A 65 -10.97 -6.32 9.89
N PRO A 66 -10.28 -5.18 9.71
CA PRO A 66 -9.09 -5.10 8.87
C PRO A 66 -7.95 -6.00 9.33
N ARG A 67 -7.69 -6.10 10.64
CA ARG A 67 -6.64 -6.99 11.18
C ARG A 67 -6.90 -8.45 10.85
N ARG A 68 -8.13 -8.91 11.07
CA ARG A 68 -8.55 -10.29 10.79
C ARG A 68 -8.50 -10.59 9.30
N MET A 69 -8.93 -9.63 8.46
CA MET A 69 -8.82 -9.75 7.01
C MET A 69 -7.37 -9.89 6.54
N LEU A 70 -6.46 -9.09 7.08
CA LEU A 70 -5.03 -9.16 6.76
C LEU A 70 -4.45 -10.53 7.13
N ALA A 71 -4.76 -11.05 8.32
CA ALA A 71 -4.33 -12.38 8.75
C ALA A 71 -4.91 -13.47 7.85
N ASP A 72 -6.24 -13.55 7.70
CA ASP A 72 -6.93 -14.64 7.01
C ASP A 72 -6.63 -14.69 5.50
N SER A 73 -6.52 -13.52 4.84
CA SER A 73 -6.49 -13.43 3.37
C SER A 73 -5.09 -13.16 2.81
N PHE A 74 -4.19 -12.60 3.62
CA PHE A 74 -2.86 -12.20 3.18
C PHE A 74 -1.74 -12.75 4.07
N GLY A 75 -2.07 -13.44 5.17
CA GLY A 75 -1.07 -13.95 6.13
C GLY A 75 -0.31 -12.85 6.88
N LEU A 76 -0.84 -11.62 6.91
CA LEU A 76 -0.20 -10.50 7.59
C LEU A 76 -0.83 -10.29 8.97
N GLU A 77 -0.11 -10.72 10.00
CA GLU A 77 -0.46 -10.44 11.39
C GLU A 77 0.29 -9.19 11.87
N LEU A 78 -0.47 -8.22 12.38
CA LEU A 78 0.08 -6.98 12.92
C LEU A 78 0.06 -7.04 14.45
N PRO A 79 1.13 -6.65 15.15
CA PRO A 79 1.14 -6.53 16.61
C PRO A 79 0.00 -5.64 17.12
N GLU A 80 -0.51 -5.93 18.33
CA GLU A 80 -1.64 -5.20 18.91
C GLU A 80 -1.32 -3.72 19.15
N ASP A 81 -0.06 -3.41 19.47
CA ASP A 81 0.42 -2.06 19.75
C ASP A 81 0.67 -1.21 18.49
N VAL A 82 0.57 -1.80 17.29
CA VAL A 82 0.69 -1.09 16.01
C VAL A 82 -0.67 -0.54 15.60
N VAL A 83 -0.80 0.77 15.43
CA VAL A 83 -2.05 1.39 14.96
C VAL A 83 -2.28 1.06 13.48
N LEU A 84 -3.36 0.35 13.16
CA LEU A 84 -3.79 0.11 11.79
C LEU A 84 -4.71 1.25 11.31
N ARG A 85 -4.28 1.99 10.28
CA ARG A 85 -5.06 3.09 9.67
C ARG A 85 -5.51 2.69 8.28
N VAL A 86 -6.83 2.68 8.09
CA VAL A 86 -7.46 2.35 6.81
C VAL A 86 -7.82 3.63 6.07
N HIS A 87 -7.37 3.76 4.83
CA HIS A 87 -7.67 4.89 3.93
C HIS A 87 -8.66 4.43 2.88
N ASP A 88 -9.88 4.95 2.95
CA ASP A 88 -10.90 4.71 1.93
C ASP A 88 -10.79 5.74 0.81
N SER A 89 -10.44 5.27 -0.39
CA SER A 89 -10.26 6.08 -1.59
C SER A 89 -11.62 6.52 -2.13
N THR A 90 -12.12 7.61 -1.58
CA THR A 90 -13.36 8.28 -1.98
C THR A 90 -13.07 9.55 -2.76
N ALA A 91 -14.02 9.97 -3.61
CA ALA A 91 -13.88 11.12 -4.50
C ALA A 91 -12.56 11.07 -5.32
N ASP A 92 -11.81 12.16 -5.34
CA ASP A 92 -10.63 12.35 -6.20
C ASP A 92 -9.31 11.93 -5.54
N LEU A 93 -9.35 11.42 -4.30
CA LEU A 93 -8.14 11.01 -3.59
C LEU A 93 -7.73 9.58 -3.96
N ARG A 94 -6.44 9.38 -4.26
CA ARG A 94 -5.82 8.06 -4.38
C ARG A 94 -4.66 7.97 -3.42
N TYR A 95 -4.56 6.84 -2.73
CA TYR A 95 -3.51 6.59 -1.75
C TYR A 95 -2.47 5.62 -2.30
N ILE A 96 -1.23 5.83 -1.87
CA ILE A 96 -0.17 4.83 -1.95
C ILE A 96 0.48 4.71 -0.58
N VAL A 97 0.72 3.48 -0.13
CA VAL A 97 1.44 3.22 1.11
C VAL A 97 2.94 3.30 0.83
N ILE A 98 3.67 4.07 1.63
CA ILE A 98 5.12 3.96 1.75
C ILE A 98 5.36 3.00 2.93
N PRO A 99 5.74 1.73 2.70
CA PRO A 99 5.92 0.77 3.77
C PRO A 99 7.11 1.15 4.65
N ALA A 100 7.07 0.73 5.93
CA ALA A 100 8.21 0.90 6.81
C ALA A 100 9.42 0.14 6.26
N ARG A 101 10.60 0.76 6.31
CA ARG A 101 11.84 0.09 5.92
C ARG A 101 12.09 -1.10 6.85
N PRO A 102 12.23 -2.33 6.32
CA PRO A 102 12.49 -3.49 7.16
C PRO A 102 13.92 -3.47 7.71
N PRO A 103 14.15 -4.06 8.90
CA PRO A 103 15.49 -4.24 9.46
C PRO A 103 16.35 -5.14 8.56
N GLY A 104 17.67 -5.03 8.65
CA GLY A 104 18.60 -5.82 7.84
C GLY A 104 18.80 -5.27 6.42
N THR A 105 18.28 -4.06 6.17
CA THR A 105 18.50 -3.33 4.91
C THR A 105 19.44 -2.16 5.08
N GLU A 106 20.16 -2.05 6.20
CA GLU A 106 21.12 -0.98 6.46
C GLU A 106 22.18 -0.95 5.36
N GLY A 107 22.49 0.25 4.83
CA GLY A 107 23.46 0.42 3.75
C GLY A 107 23.02 -0.03 2.36
N TRP A 108 21.79 -0.55 2.19
CA TRP A 108 21.26 -0.90 0.87
C TRP A 108 21.13 0.32 -0.04
N THR A 109 21.38 0.12 -1.34
CA THR A 109 21.14 1.11 -2.39
C THR A 109 19.64 1.31 -2.64
N GLU A 110 19.31 2.36 -3.40
CA GLU A 110 17.93 2.62 -3.82
C GLU A 110 17.34 1.45 -4.62
N GLU A 111 18.12 0.87 -5.53
CA GLU A 111 17.70 -0.26 -6.37
C GLU A 111 17.42 -1.52 -5.53
N GLN A 112 18.25 -1.76 -4.52
CA GLN A 112 18.05 -2.87 -3.58
C GLN A 112 16.78 -2.68 -2.76
N LEU A 113 16.54 -1.46 -2.23
CA LEU A 113 15.29 -1.15 -1.52
C LEU A 113 14.06 -1.23 -2.43
N GLN A 114 14.18 -0.77 -3.69
CA GLN A 114 13.11 -0.87 -4.66
C GLN A 114 12.74 -2.34 -4.94
N SER A 115 13.72 -3.25 -4.98
CA SER A 115 13.50 -4.67 -5.29
C SER A 115 12.62 -5.41 -4.27
N ILE A 116 12.51 -4.90 -3.04
CA ILE A 116 11.71 -5.51 -1.97
C ILE A 116 10.33 -4.87 -1.78
N VAL A 117 10.07 -3.74 -2.45
CA VAL A 117 8.78 -3.06 -2.40
C VAL A 117 7.86 -3.63 -3.47
N SER A 118 6.87 -4.40 -3.04
CA SER A 118 5.85 -4.97 -3.91
C SER A 118 4.63 -4.06 -4.04
N ARG A 119 3.82 -4.26 -5.09
CA ARG A 119 2.49 -3.64 -5.21
C ARG A 119 1.64 -3.86 -3.96
N ASP A 120 1.68 -5.06 -3.40
CA ASP A 120 0.88 -5.45 -2.25
C ASP A 120 1.33 -4.71 -0.98
N SER A 121 2.64 -4.42 -0.86
CA SER A 121 3.16 -3.54 0.21
C SER A 121 2.76 -2.08 0.04
N MET A 122 2.61 -1.62 -1.21
CA MET A 122 2.11 -0.27 -1.54
C MET A 122 0.59 -0.12 -1.41
N ILE A 123 -0.16 -1.22 -1.26
CA ILE A 123 -1.58 -1.23 -0.85
C ILE A 123 -1.72 -1.38 0.67
N GLY A 124 -0.72 -1.97 1.33
CA GLY A 124 -0.71 -2.22 2.77
C GLY A 124 -1.23 -3.61 3.17
N VAL A 125 -1.28 -4.57 2.24
CA VAL A 125 -1.68 -5.96 2.53
C VAL A 125 -0.50 -6.90 2.74
N ALA A 126 0.73 -6.43 2.49
CA ALA A 126 1.97 -7.15 2.73
C ALA A 126 3.05 -6.20 3.26
N LEU A 127 4.13 -6.77 3.84
CA LEU A 127 5.34 -6.04 4.17
C LEU A 127 6.42 -6.26 3.09
N PRO A 128 7.36 -5.33 2.90
CA PRO A 128 8.54 -5.58 2.07
C PRO A 128 9.30 -6.82 2.56
N GLN A 129 9.70 -7.69 1.64
CA GLN A 129 10.33 -8.96 1.98
C GLN A 129 11.84 -8.88 1.74
N VAL A 130 12.63 -8.96 2.82
CA VAL A 130 14.08 -9.06 2.71
C VAL A 130 14.43 -10.52 2.42
N PRO A 131 15.16 -10.84 1.32
CA PRO A 131 15.64 -12.19 1.08
C PRO A 131 16.45 -12.66 2.28
N ALA A 132 16.16 -13.87 2.78
CA ALA A 132 16.97 -14.45 3.85
C ALA A 132 18.44 -14.47 3.39
N ALA A 133 19.34 -13.96 4.22
CA ALA A 133 20.77 -14.05 3.96
C ALA A 133 21.09 -15.53 3.70
N ALA A 134 21.60 -15.84 2.49
CA ALA A 134 21.96 -17.20 2.13
C ALA A 134 22.92 -17.71 3.21
N LYS A 135 22.50 -18.74 3.95
CA LYS A 135 23.39 -19.45 4.88
C LYS A 135 24.55 -19.98 4.02
N LYS A 136 25.76 -19.47 4.27
CA LYS A 136 26.99 -20.07 3.77
C LYS A 136 27.22 -21.42 4.44
#